data_AF-A0A2N2P2S3-F1
#
_entry.id   AF-A0A2N2P2S3-F1
#
_cell.length_a   1.000
_cell.length_b   1.000
_cell.length_c   1.000
_cell.angle_alpha   90.00
_cell.angle_beta   90.00
_cell.angle_gamma   90.00
#
_symmetry.space_group_name_H-M   'P 1'
#
loop_
_entity.id
_entity.type
_entity.pdbx_description
1 polymer ?
#
loop_
_entity_poly.entity_id
_entity_poly.type
_entity_poly.pdbx_seq_one_letter_code
_entity_poly.pdbx_strand_id
1 'polypeptide(L)'
;MRECKVTESIRRKSIYLAVFLFVLSAVYLVISLDIGFYFYIPLFIEIKRIFLLVLVIGYLLLLSTIMISNKGEIKRIVIFVVAIPFCALFSILSLDFPEKIVASSDLGNRRYYITFEEYLKEPRTTLRIYRCHTNQIRCDRIYKTMWVDWIPDIEMIADKKSNEMHVLLERTLFFADGESLREIVEHEEVGNYYYYISVYPYNWFSKDEHTYRLHKCPVTFIACDQLPFQYTDMATGFDIVFDENADELKVYKSSYQAEDTLVYTFGAEAKCYVDECSIPEE
;
A
#
# COMPACT_ATOMS: atom_id res chain seq x y z
N MET A 1 -35.53 44.07 -29.18
CA MET A 1 -34.26 43.51 -29.73
C MET A 1 -33.12 43.32 -28.72
N ARG A 2 -33.26 43.62 -27.41
CA ARG A 2 -32.19 43.38 -26.42
C ARG A 2 -32.13 41.95 -25.84
N GLU A 3 -33.19 41.16 -25.97
CA GLU A 3 -33.27 39.84 -25.32
C GLU A 3 -32.41 38.75 -25.98
N CYS A 4 -32.12 38.83 -27.29
CA CYS A 4 -31.31 37.81 -27.97
C CYS A 4 -29.83 37.77 -27.56
N LYS A 5 -29.23 38.91 -27.17
CA LYS A 5 -27.79 38.95 -26.83
C LYS A 5 -27.45 38.28 -25.50
N VAL A 6 -28.39 38.30 -24.55
CA VAL A 6 -28.18 37.70 -23.22
C VAL A 6 -28.18 36.17 -23.30
N THR A 7 -29.07 35.60 -24.11
CA THR A 7 -29.20 34.16 -24.31
C THR A 7 -27.96 33.55 -24.99
N GLU A 8 -27.36 34.28 -25.93
CA GLU A 8 -26.18 33.82 -26.65
C GLU A 8 -24.91 33.83 -25.78
N SER A 9 -24.77 34.84 -24.90
CA SER A 9 -23.68 34.91 -23.93
C SER A 9 -23.73 33.77 -22.92
N ILE A 10 -24.92 33.47 -22.38
CA ILE A 10 -25.12 32.38 -21.42
C ILE A 10 -24.80 31.03 -22.10
N ARG A 11 -25.31 30.80 -23.31
CA ARG A 11 -25.05 29.57 -24.07
C ARG A 11 -23.56 29.32 -24.31
N ARG A 12 -22.80 30.38 -24.65
CA ARG A 12 -21.37 30.26 -24.90
C ARG A 12 -20.62 29.89 -23.61
N LYS A 13 -20.97 30.48 -22.46
CA LYS A 13 -20.39 30.13 -21.15
C LYS A 13 -20.70 28.69 -20.73
N SER A 14 -21.92 28.20 -20.97
CA SER A 14 -22.29 26.81 -20.68
C SER A 14 -21.49 25.80 -21.51
N ILE A 15 -21.21 26.09 -22.79
CA ILE A 15 -20.40 25.23 -23.65
C ILE A 15 -18.95 25.17 -23.13
N TYR A 16 -18.34 26.31 -22.80
CA TYR A 16 -16.98 26.32 -22.25
C TYR A 16 -16.88 25.54 -20.93
N LEU A 17 -17.89 25.66 -20.06
CA LEU A 17 -17.93 24.92 -18.81
C LEU A 17 -18.06 23.40 -19.03
N ALA A 18 -18.91 22.97 -19.97
CA ALA A 18 -19.06 21.56 -20.32
C ALA A 18 -17.76 20.97 -20.91
N VAL A 19 -17.08 21.71 -21.80
CA VAL A 19 -15.78 21.29 -22.35
C VAL A 19 -14.72 21.23 -21.25
N PHE A 20 -14.68 22.20 -20.35
CA PHE A 20 -13.76 22.21 -19.22
C PHE A 20 -13.98 21.01 -18.29
N LEU A 21 -15.23 20.70 -17.94
CA LEU A 21 -15.58 19.52 -17.14
C LEU A 21 -15.21 18.21 -17.85
N PHE A 22 -15.43 18.12 -19.16
CA PHE A 22 -15.03 16.97 -19.97
C PHE A 22 -13.50 16.77 -19.94
N VAL A 23 -12.73 17.83 -20.14
CA VAL A 23 -11.26 17.78 -20.07
C VAL A 23 -10.80 17.35 -18.67
N LEU A 24 -11.40 17.90 -17.61
CA LEU A 24 -11.13 17.47 -16.22
C LEU A 24 -11.41 16.00 -15.99
N SER A 25 -12.55 15.49 -16.50
CA SER A 25 -12.89 14.08 -16.40
C SER A 25 -11.94 13.17 -17.17
N ALA A 26 -11.49 13.59 -18.35
CA ALA A 26 -10.50 12.86 -19.14
C ALA A 26 -9.13 12.85 -18.45
N VAL A 27 -8.69 13.98 -17.88
CA VAL A 27 -7.44 14.06 -17.10
C VAL A 27 -7.51 13.15 -15.87
N TYR A 28 -8.63 13.13 -15.15
CA TYR A 28 -8.82 12.22 -14.02
C TYR A 28 -8.81 10.75 -14.45
N LEU A 29 -9.45 10.42 -15.58
CA LEU A 29 -9.46 9.07 -16.12
C LEU A 29 -8.03 8.63 -16.50
N VAL A 30 -7.22 9.50 -17.10
CA VAL A 30 -5.81 9.23 -17.40
C VAL A 30 -4.98 9.04 -16.13
N ILE A 31 -5.19 9.88 -15.11
CA ILE A 31 -4.54 9.74 -13.79
C ILE A 31 -4.94 8.42 -13.11
N SER A 32 -6.20 8.01 -13.27
CA SER A 32 -6.75 6.80 -12.64
C SER A 32 -6.37 5.51 -13.37
N LEU A 33 -6.18 5.57 -14.70
CA LEU A 33 -6.01 4.38 -15.52
C LEU A 33 -4.57 3.89 -15.64
N ASP A 34 -3.54 4.76 -15.57
CA ASP A 34 -2.23 4.29 -16.06
C ASP A 34 -0.97 5.01 -15.54
N ILE A 35 -1.02 5.61 -14.36
CA ILE A 35 0.18 6.25 -13.81
C ILE A 35 0.62 5.51 -12.55
N GLY A 36 1.51 4.52 -12.73
CA GLY A 36 2.31 3.90 -11.68
C GLY A 36 3.25 4.88 -10.93
N PHE A 37 3.03 6.18 -11.06
CA PHE A 37 3.63 7.24 -10.26
C PHE A 37 2.56 7.77 -9.32
N TYR A 38 2.61 7.31 -8.06
CA TYR A 38 1.68 7.78 -7.05
C TYR A 38 2.09 9.20 -6.65
N PHE A 39 1.20 10.15 -6.93
CA PHE A 39 1.28 11.51 -6.41
C PHE A 39 1.24 11.51 -4.88
N TYR A 40 1.61 12.64 -4.26
CA TYR A 40 1.51 12.86 -2.82
C TYR A 40 0.18 12.30 -2.29
N ILE A 41 0.24 11.19 -1.55
CA ILE A 41 -0.90 10.32 -1.23
C ILE A 41 -2.07 11.12 -0.61
N PRO A 42 -1.86 12.03 0.34
CA PRO A 42 -2.96 12.84 0.88
C PRO A 42 -3.66 13.68 -0.19
N LEU A 43 -2.92 14.31 -1.11
CA LEU A 43 -3.51 15.10 -2.19
C LEU A 43 -4.26 14.21 -3.18
N PHE A 44 -3.73 13.03 -3.49
CA PHE A 44 -4.40 12.08 -4.38
C PHE A 44 -5.76 11.62 -3.79
N ILE A 45 -5.80 11.30 -2.50
CA ILE A 45 -7.02 10.93 -1.79
C ILE A 45 -8.04 12.09 -1.82
N GLU A 46 -7.59 13.31 -1.56
CA GLU A 46 -8.47 14.49 -1.61
C GLU A 46 -8.96 14.81 -3.02
N ILE A 47 -8.12 14.64 -4.05
CA ILE A 47 -8.55 14.79 -5.45
C ILE A 47 -9.63 13.77 -5.81
N LYS A 48 -9.47 12.49 -5.42
CA LYS A 48 -10.51 11.46 -5.62
C LYS A 48 -11.84 11.88 -4.99
N ARG A 49 -11.82 12.40 -3.76
CA ARG A 49 -13.02 12.89 -3.06
C ARG A 49 -13.68 14.08 -3.76
N ILE A 50 -12.88 15.09 -4.15
CA ILE A 50 -13.38 16.29 -4.82
C ILE A 50 -13.91 15.95 -6.22
N PHE A 51 -13.33 14.97 -6.90
CA PHE A 51 -13.73 14.59 -8.25
C PHE A 51 -15.19 14.13 -8.32
N LEU A 52 -15.66 13.35 -7.34
CA LEU A 52 -17.07 12.97 -7.23
C LEU A 52 -17.98 14.21 -7.13
N LEU A 53 -17.61 15.18 -6.29
CA LEU A 53 -18.35 16.42 -6.12
C LEU A 53 -18.39 17.23 -7.43
N VAL A 54 -17.27 17.30 -8.15
CA VAL A 54 -17.18 17.96 -9.46
C VAL A 54 -18.09 17.29 -10.49
N LEU A 55 -18.15 15.95 -10.51
CA LEU A 55 -19.04 15.20 -11.39
C LEU A 55 -20.52 15.47 -11.08
N VAL A 56 -20.90 15.45 -9.79
CA VAL A 56 -22.27 15.74 -9.36
C VAL A 56 -22.67 17.17 -9.73
N ILE A 57 -21.81 18.16 -9.47
CA ILE A 57 -22.06 19.56 -9.86
C ILE A 57 -22.18 19.68 -11.37
N GLY A 58 -21.29 19.04 -12.13
CA GLY A 58 -21.33 19.03 -13.59
C GLY A 58 -22.64 18.45 -14.13
N TYR A 59 -23.13 17.36 -13.53
CA TYR A 59 -24.42 16.76 -13.87
C TYR A 59 -25.61 17.68 -13.56
N LEU A 60 -25.64 18.30 -12.37
CA LEU A 60 -26.71 19.24 -12.00
C LEU A 60 -26.76 20.46 -12.93
N LEU A 61 -25.59 20.96 -13.34
CA LEU A 61 -25.48 22.04 -14.32
C LEU A 61 -25.99 21.61 -15.70
N LEU A 62 -25.64 20.40 -16.14
CA LEU A 62 -26.15 19.82 -17.38
C LEU A 62 -27.69 19.74 -17.33
N LEU A 63 -28.27 19.17 -16.28
CA LEU A 63 -29.72 19.10 -16.08
C LEU A 63 -30.39 20.48 -16.13
N SER A 64 -29.80 21.47 -15.45
CA SER A 64 -30.29 22.85 -15.42
C SER A 64 -30.30 23.47 -16.83
N THR A 65 -29.24 23.26 -17.62
CA THR A 65 -29.19 23.77 -19.00
C THR A 65 -30.20 23.08 -19.94
N ILE A 66 -30.48 21.79 -19.74
CA ILE A 66 -31.52 21.05 -20.50
C ILE A 66 -32.91 21.63 -20.20
N MET A 67 -33.23 21.82 -18.91
CA MET A 67 -34.51 22.40 -18.44
C MET A 67 -34.77 23.79 -19.06
N ILE A 68 -33.73 24.63 -19.15
CA ILE A 68 -33.84 26.00 -19.69
C ILE A 68 -33.94 26.02 -21.23
N SER A 69 -33.46 24.99 -21.94
CA SER A 69 -33.36 24.99 -23.41
C SER A 69 -34.69 24.72 -24.12
N ASN A 70 -35.43 25.75 -24.53
CA ASN A 70 -36.72 25.68 -25.26
C ASN A 70 -36.72 25.02 -26.65
N LYS A 71 -35.61 24.42 -27.11
CA LYS A 71 -35.49 23.88 -28.48
C LYS A 71 -35.32 22.36 -28.51
N GLY A 72 -36.39 21.68 -28.93
CA GLY A 72 -36.43 20.29 -29.41
C GLY A 72 -36.42 19.21 -28.33
N GLU A 73 -37.57 18.57 -28.10
CA GLU A 73 -37.73 17.46 -27.13
C GLU A 73 -36.73 16.33 -27.35
N ILE A 74 -36.48 15.97 -28.61
CA ILE A 74 -35.59 14.85 -28.98
C ILE A 74 -34.15 15.09 -28.46
N LYS A 75 -33.63 16.32 -28.55
CA LYS A 75 -32.28 16.63 -28.06
C LYS A 75 -32.18 16.54 -26.55
N ARG A 76 -33.24 16.92 -25.82
CA ARG A 76 -33.30 16.77 -24.37
C ARG A 76 -33.27 15.31 -23.97
N ILE A 77 -34.09 14.47 -24.64
CA ILE A 77 -34.17 13.03 -24.38
C ILE A 77 -32.80 12.36 -24.62
N VAL A 78 -32.15 12.63 -25.76
CA VAL A 78 -30.84 12.03 -26.07
C VAL A 78 -29.78 12.40 -25.03
N ILE A 79 -29.70 13.66 -24.61
CA ILE A 79 -28.72 14.08 -23.58
C ILE A 79 -29.03 13.40 -22.24
N PHE A 80 -30.30 13.30 -21.87
CA PHE A 80 -30.71 12.67 -20.61
C PHE A 80 -30.37 11.17 -20.58
N VAL A 81 -30.66 10.46 -21.68
CA VAL A 81 -30.38 9.03 -21.86
C VAL A 81 -28.88 8.73 -21.84
N VAL A 82 -28.02 9.67 -22.28
CA VAL A 82 -26.56 9.50 -22.23
C VAL A 82 -25.99 9.92 -20.87
N ALA A 83 -26.47 11.02 -20.31
CA ALA A 83 -25.93 11.58 -19.07
C ALA A 83 -26.20 10.70 -17.85
N ILE A 84 -27.37 10.07 -17.75
CA ILE A 84 -27.73 9.22 -16.61
C ILE A 84 -26.81 7.99 -16.50
N PRO A 85 -26.61 7.16 -17.55
CA PRO A 85 -25.70 6.03 -17.49
C PRO A 85 -24.27 6.45 -17.19
N PHE A 86 -23.81 7.57 -17.76
CA PHE A 86 -22.47 8.09 -17.46
C PHE A 86 -22.35 8.50 -15.99
N CYS A 87 -23.33 9.22 -15.44
CA CYS A 87 -23.30 9.60 -14.02
C CYS A 87 -23.45 8.41 -13.10
N ALA A 88 -24.28 7.42 -13.44
CA ALA A 88 -24.41 6.19 -12.69
C ALA A 88 -23.11 5.38 -12.72
N LEU A 89 -22.50 5.21 -13.90
CA LEU A 89 -21.22 4.55 -14.07
C LEU A 89 -20.12 5.25 -13.27
N PHE A 90 -20.01 6.57 -13.39
CA PHE A 90 -19.01 7.34 -12.63
C PHE A 90 -19.28 7.32 -11.12
N SER A 91 -20.54 7.35 -10.69
CA SER A 91 -20.89 7.23 -9.27
C SER A 91 -20.51 5.85 -8.74
N ILE A 92 -20.78 4.78 -9.50
CA ILE A 92 -20.38 3.40 -9.16
C ILE A 92 -18.85 3.29 -9.08
N LEU A 93 -18.13 3.85 -10.05
CA LEU A 93 -16.65 3.86 -10.06
C LEU A 93 -16.05 4.75 -8.96
N SER A 94 -16.83 5.69 -8.42
CA SER A 94 -16.41 6.57 -7.32
C SER A 94 -16.90 6.09 -5.96
N LEU A 95 -17.74 5.05 -5.92
CA LEU A 95 -18.29 4.44 -4.70
C LEU A 95 -17.33 3.41 -4.09
N ASP A 96 -16.28 2.99 -4.81
CA ASP A 96 -15.16 2.31 -4.16
C ASP A 96 -14.60 3.26 -3.10
N PHE A 97 -14.55 2.79 -1.85
CA PHE A 97 -14.25 3.64 -0.71
C PHE A 97 -12.93 4.36 -0.93
N PRO A 98 -12.87 5.69 -0.75
CA PRO A 98 -11.63 6.41 -0.96
C PRO A 98 -10.59 5.84 -0.01
N GLU A 99 -9.49 5.38 -0.59
CA GLU A 99 -8.29 4.98 0.14
C GLU A 99 -7.99 5.98 1.27
N LYS A 100 -7.78 5.48 2.49
CA LYS A 100 -7.55 6.33 3.67
C LYS A 100 -6.18 6.04 4.25
N ILE A 101 -5.51 7.08 4.72
CA ILE A 101 -4.26 6.94 5.48
C ILE A 101 -4.61 6.53 6.91
N VAL A 102 -4.07 5.41 7.37
CA VAL A 102 -4.21 4.93 8.75
C VAL A 102 -3.03 5.29 9.61
N ALA A 103 -1.83 5.24 9.04
CA ALA A 103 -0.61 5.58 9.75
C ALA A 103 0.33 6.35 8.82
N SER A 104 1.12 7.25 9.41
CA SER A 104 2.19 7.98 8.73
C SER A 104 3.40 8.13 9.66
N SER A 105 4.61 7.96 9.14
CA SER A 105 5.84 8.14 9.92
C SER A 105 6.96 8.68 9.04
N ASP A 106 7.92 9.37 9.65
CA ASP A 106 9.03 10.03 8.98
C ASP A 106 10.37 9.38 9.38
N LEU A 107 11.21 9.09 8.40
CA LEU A 107 12.58 8.59 8.58
C LEU A 107 13.52 9.30 7.60
N GLY A 108 14.38 10.17 8.14
CA GLY A 108 15.30 10.98 7.32
C GLY A 108 14.56 11.87 6.32
N ASN A 109 14.82 11.68 5.03
CA ASN A 109 14.17 12.39 3.92
C ASN A 109 13.01 11.60 3.30
N ARG A 110 12.55 10.54 3.97
CA ARG A 110 11.46 9.66 3.52
C ARG A 110 10.28 9.78 4.48
N ARG A 111 9.09 9.80 3.90
CA ARG A 111 7.81 9.71 4.61
C ARG A 111 7.11 8.44 4.17
N TYR A 112 6.66 7.68 5.15
CA TYR A 112 5.95 6.43 4.96
C TYR A 112 4.47 6.66 5.23
N TYR A 113 3.63 6.03 4.41
CA TYR A 113 2.19 6.00 4.60
C TYR A 113 1.69 4.58 4.52
N ILE A 114 0.84 4.20 5.45
CA ILE A 114 0.01 3.01 5.34
C ILE A 114 -1.39 3.48 5.02
N THR A 115 -1.93 2.94 3.95
CA THR A 115 -3.30 3.20 3.53
C THR A 115 -4.10 1.92 3.53
N PHE A 116 -5.42 2.08 3.60
CA PHE A 116 -6.34 0.99 3.38
C PHE A 116 -7.44 1.39 2.40
N GLU A 117 -7.92 0.41 1.64
CA GLU A 117 -9.05 0.52 0.72
C GLU A 117 -10.03 -0.62 1.01
N GLU A 118 -11.28 -0.27 1.32
CA GLU A 118 -12.39 -1.20 1.54
C GLU A 118 -13.11 -1.48 0.22
N TYR A 119 -13.42 -2.74 -0.06
CA TYR A 119 -14.22 -3.11 -1.23
C TYR A 119 -15.69 -3.28 -0.84
N LEU A 120 -16.61 -2.69 -1.63
CA LEU A 120 -18.05 -2.82 -1.37
C LEU A 120 -18.57 -4.27 -1.51
N LYS A 121 -17.91 -5.08 -2.34
CA LYS A 121 -18.37 -6.42 -2.70
C LYS A 121 -17.73 -7.54 -1.89
N GLU A 122 -16.61 -7.26 -1.23
CA GLU A 122 -15.84 -8.24 -0.48
C GLU A 122 -15.54 -7.65 0.90
N PRO A 123 -15.72 -8.41 2.01
CA PRO A 123 -15.38 -7.95 3.36
C PRO A 123 -13.86 -7.91 3.58
N ARG A 124 -13.09 -7.65 2.52
CA ARG A 124 -11.64 -7.63 2.54
C ARG A 124 -11.17 -6.21 2.40
N THR A 125 -10.20 -5.86 3.21
CA THR A 125 -9.51 -4.59 3.15
C THR A 125 -8.15 -4.82 2.50
N THR A 126 -7.79 -3.97 1.54
CA THR A 126 -6.44 -3.93 1.00
C THR A 126 -5.61 -2.93 1.77
N LEU A 127 -4.55 -3.40 2.43
CA LEU A 127 -3.50 -2.54 2.98
C LEU A 127 -2.42 -2.29 1.93
N ARG A 128 -1.97 -1.04 1.82
CA ARG A 128 -0.85 -0.64 0.97
C ARG A 128 0.13 0.21 1.76
N ILE A 129 1.40 0.07 1.42
CA ILE A 129 2.47 0.84 2.03
C ILE A 129 3.18 1.65 0.93
N TYR A 130 3.32 2.94 1.20
CA TYR A 130 3.98 3.91 0.34
C TYR A 130 5.21 4.49 1.02
N ARG A 131 6.27 4.66 0.24
CA ARG A 131 7.47 5.40 0.59
C ARG A 131 7.58 6.62 -0.32
N CYS A 132 7.47 7.79 0.26
CA CYS A 132 7.54 9.06 -0.43
C CYS A 132 8.82 9.78 -0.05
N HIS A 133 9.47 10.47 -0.99
CA HIS A 133 10.49 11.42 -0.61
C HIS A 133 9.83 12.71 -0.12
N THR A 134 10.21 13.23 1.04
CA THR A 134 9.59 14.42 1.66
C THR A 134 9.52 15.66 0.77
N ASN A 135 10.49 15.83 -0.14
CA ASN A 135 10.57 16.97 -1.05
C ASN A 135 10.05 16.66 -2.46
N GLN A 136 9.55 15.45 -2.71
CA GLN A 136 9.06 15.05 -4.02
C GLN A 136 7.58 14.68 -3.94
N ILE A 137 6.89 14.89 -5.05
CA ILE A 137 5.49 14.49 -5.20
C ILE A 137 5.40 12.96 -5.40
N ARG A 138 6.52 12.30 -5.70
CA ARG A 138 6.57 10.88 -6.03
C ARG A 138 6.62 10.02 -4.78
N CYS A 139 5.72 9.06 -4.75
CA CYS A 139 5.68 7.96 -3.80
C CYS A 139 5.85 6.63 -4.55
N ASP A 140 6.74 5.79 -4.05
CA ASP A 140 6.87 4.42 -4.51
C ASP A 140 6.03 3.52 -3.60
N ARG A 141 5.17 2.68 -4.19
CA ARG A 141 4.47 1.64 -3.45
C ARG A 141 5.46 0.51 -3.19
N ILE A 142 5.87 0.35 -1.94
CA ILE A 142 6.87 -0.66 -1.55
C ILE A 142 6.23 -2.02 -1.26
N TYR A 143 4.94 -2.05 -0.92
CA TYR A 143 4.20 -3.29 -0.67
C TYR A 143 2.96 -3.39 -1.57
N LYS A 144 2.80 -4.49 -2.30
CA LYS A 144 1.81 -4.59 -3.39
C LYS A 144 0.36 -4.48 -2.91
N THR A 145 -0.07 -5.43 -2.06
CA THR A 145 -1.41 -5.52 -1.47
C THR A 145 -1.38 -6.60 -0.39
N MET A 146 -1.81 -6.29 0.83
CA MET A 146 -2.18 -7.30 1.82
C MET A 146 -3.71 -7.33 1.97
N TRP A 147 -4.28 -8.52 1.98
CA TRP A 147 -5.69 -8.74 2.29
C TRP A 147 -5.84 -8.99 3.77
N VAL A 148 -6.62 -8.16 4.44
CA VAL A 148 -6.98 -8.33 5.85
C VAL A 148 -8.50 -8.31 6.02
N ASP A 149 -9.00 -9.16 6.92
CA ASP A 149 -10.43 -9.26 7.22
C ASP A 149 -10.91 -8.10 8.11
N TRP A 150 -10.01 -7.52 8.91
CA TRP A 150 -10.23 -6.29 9.69
C TRP A 150 -8.99 -5.41 9.61
N ILE A 151 -9.11 -4.14 9.99
CA ILE A 151 -7.95 -3.24 10.11
C ILE A 151 -7.21 -3.63 11.40
N PRO A 152 -6.02 -4.24 11.33
CA PRO A 152 -5.27 -4.58 12.54
C PRO A 152 -4.78 -3.31 13.24
N ASP A 153 -4.31 -3.45 14.47
CA ASP A 153 -3.51 -2.39 15.09
C ASP A 153 -2.19 -2.25 14.31
N ILE A 154 -1.96 -1.06 13.76
CA ILE A 154 -0.85 -0.78 12.84
C ILE A 154 0.04 0.27 13.48
N GLU A 155 1.31 -0.08 13.67
CA GLU A 155 2.33 0.84 14.18
C GLU A 155 3.49 0.95 13.20
N MET A 156 4.03 2.17 13.06
CA MET A 156 5.24 2.42 12.28
C MET A 156 6.31 3.01 13.17
N ILE A 157 7.41 2.27 13.32
CA ILE A 157 8.52 2.62 14.19
C ILE A 157 9.72 3.00 13.32
N ALA A 158 10.15 4.26 13.43
CA ALA A 158 11.33 4.76 12.73
C ALA A 158 12.59 4.44 13.55
N ASP A 159 13.30 3.38 13.17
CA ASP A 159 14.57 3.03 13.79
C ASP A 159 15.71 3.85 13.17
N LYS A 160 16.07 4.93 13.86
CA LYS A 160 17.15 5.83 13.42
C LYS A 160 18.54 5.20 13.53
N LYS A 161 18.72 4.16 14.36
CA LYS A 161 20.03 3.52 14.56
C LYS A 161 20.37 2.65 13.34
N SER A 162 19.43 1.81 12.93
CA SER A 162 19.56 0.97 11.72
C SER A 162 19.20 1.74 10.44
N ASN A 163 18.58 2.92 10.57
CA ASN A 163 18.01 3.70 9.47
C ASN A 163 16.96 2.90 8.67
N GLU A 164 16.06 2.26 9.40
CA GLU A 164 14.99 1.42 8.86
C GLU A 164 13.63 1.86 9.38
N MET A 165 12.60 1.72 8.54
CA MET A 165 11.20 1.85 8.93
C MET A 165 10.66 0.45 9.23
N HIS A 166 10.26 0.22 10.47
CA HIS A 166 9.61 -1.00 10.91
C HIS A 166 8.10 -0.82 10.90
N VAL A 167 7.38 -1.79 10.35
CA VAL A 167 5.92 -1.78 10.38
C VAL A 167 5.43 -3.01 11.12
N LEU A 168 4.64 -2.75 12.15
CA LEU A 168 4.10 -3.76 13.02
C LEU A 168 2.60 -3.91 12.74
N LEU A 169 2.15 -5.15 12.72
CA LEU A 169 0.74 -5.52 12.70
C LEU A 169 0.46 -6.31 13.97
N GLU A 170 -0.48 -5.83 14.79
CA GLU A 170 -0.84 -6.46 16.06
C GLU A 170 0.38 -6.68 16.99
N ARG A 171 1.33 -5.74 16.95
CA ARG A 171 2.64 -5.76 17.66
C ARG A 171 3.68 -6.75 17.15
N THR A 172 3.41 -7.46 16.07
CA THR A 172 4.40 -8.30 15.40
C THR A 172 5.03 -7.54 14.24
N LEU A 173 6.36 -7.52 14.16
CA LEU A 173 7.07 -6.92 13.02
C LEU A 173 6.68 -7.66 11.74
N PHE A 174 6.09 -6.93 10.81
CA PHE A 174 5.57 -7.49 9.58
C PHE A 174 6.54 -7.28 8.40
N PHE A 175 7.07 -6.06 8.25
CA PHE A 175 8.15 -5.78 7.31
C PHE A 175 9.05 -4.64 7.81
N ALA A 176 10.25 -4.57 7.24
CA ALA A 176 11.20 -3.49 7.46
C ALA A 176 11.69 -2.91 6.11
N ASP A 177 11.84 -1.59 6.03
CA ASP A 177 12.38 -0.90 4.86
C ASP A 177 13.53 0.04 5.22
N GLY A 178 14.73 -0.26 4.73
CA GLY A 178 15.94 0.51 4.96
C GLY A 178 16.83 0.61 3.73
N GLU A 179 17.94 -0.12 3.76
CA GLU A 179 18.79 -0.38 2.59
C GLU A 179 18.07 -1.29 1.59
N SER A 180 17.49 -2.39 2.08
CA SER A 180 16.62 -3.28 1.33
C SER A 180 15.27 -3.45 2.03
N LEU A 181 14.22 -3.66 1.24
CA LEU A 181 12.89 -4.00 1.73
C LEU A 181 12.86 -5.48 2.10
N ARG A 182 12.56 -5.83 3.34
CA ARG A 182 12.49 -7.22 3.79
C ARG A 182 11.18 -7.51 4.51
N GLU A 183 10.63 -8.70 4.26
CA GLU A 183 9.44 -9.20 4.95
C GLU A 183 9.84 -10.17 6.04
N ILE A 184 9.07 -10.19 7.12
CA ILE A 184 9.27 -11.12 8.23
C ILE A 184 8.46 -12.37 7.95
N VAL A 185 9.12 -13.53 8.01
CA VAL A 185 8.49 -14.83 7.72
C VAL A 185 8.30 -15.69 8.96
N GLU A 186 9.11 -15.48 10.00
CA GLU A 186 8.97 -16.16 11.28
C GLU A 186 9.52 -15.30 12.43
N HIS A 187 9.03 -15.54 13.64
CA HIS A 187 9.47 -14.88 14.86
C HIS A 187 9.35 -15.75 16.11
N GLU A 188 10.18 -15.45 17.11
CA GLU A 188 10.07 -16.01 18.45
C GLU A 188 10.33 -14.94 19.51
N GLU A 189 9.55 -14.93 20.59
CA GLU A 189 9.71 -14.00 21.71
C GLU A 189 10.49 -14.67 22.85
N VAL A 190 11.63 -14.10 23.21
CA VAL A 190 12.46 -14.59 24.31
C VAL A 190 12.79 -13.44 25.24
N GLY A 191 12.07 -13.38 26.37
CA GLY A 191 12.23 -12.35 27.39
C GLY A 191 11.89 -10.95 26.86
N ASN A 192 12.87 -10.05 26.77
CA ASN A 192 12.67 -8.67 26.29
C ASN A 192 13.06 -8.49 24.81
N TYR A 193 13.24 -9.59 24.09
CA TYR A 193 13.66 -9.58 22.70
C TYR A 193 12.75 -10.46 21.86
N TYR A 194 12.58 -10.04 20.62
CA TYR A 194 12.09 -10.88 19.55
C TYR A 194 13.22 -11.23 18.60
N TYR A 195 13.21 -12.47 18.15
CA TYR A 195 14.09 -12.96 17.10
C TYR A 195 13.26 -13.16 15.84
N TYR A 196 13.69 -12.56 14.73
CA TYR A 196 12.93 -12.53 13.48
C TYR A 196 13.74 -13.09 12.33
N ILE A 197 13.14 -13.95 11.51
CA ILE A 197 13.68 -14.28 10.19
C ILE A 197 13.05 -13.36 9.16
N SER A 198 13.90 -12.62 8.47
CA SER A 198 13.53 -11.77 7.36
C SER A 198 13.94 -12.39 6.03
N VAL A 199 13.25 -12.08 4.94
CA VAL A 199 13.55 -12.56 3.59
C VAL A 199 13.71 -11.42 2.57
N TYR A 200 14.67 -11.57 1.65
CA TYR A 200 14.90 -10.66 0.52
C TYR A 200 15.45 -11.42 -0.72
N PRO A 201 15.03 -11.09 -1.96
CA PRO A 201 13.91 -10.23 -2.32
C PRO A 201 12.58 -10.93 -2.01
N TYR A 202 11.62 -10.25 -1.40
CA TYR A 202 10.33 -10.89 -1.17
C TYR A 202 9.55 -11.04 -2.47
N ASN A 203 9.39 -12.29 -2.89
CA ASN A 203 8.44 -12.67 -3.92
C ASN A 203 8.18 -14.17 -3.81
N TRP A 204 7.15 -14.56 -3.07
CA TRP A 204 6.74 -15.97 -2.89
C TRP A 204 6.45 -16.70 -4.19
N PHE A 205 6.10 -15.97 -5.25
CA PHE A 205 5.84 -16.53 -6.57
C PHE A 205 7.06 -16.53 -7.48
N SER A 206 8.19 -15.97 -7.02
CA SER A 206 9.42 -16.03 -7.79
C SER A 206 10.07 -17.39 -7.67
N LYS A 207 10.73 -17.78 -8.76
CA LYS A 207 11.71 -18.87 -8.77
C LYS A 207 13.12 -18.36 -8.53
N ASP A 208 13.26 -17.12 -8.11
CA ASP A 208 14.54 -16.54 -7.74
C ASP A 208 14.94 -17.03 -6.35
N GLU A 209 16.24 -17.08 -6.09
CA GLU A 209 16.77 -17.37 -4.77
C GLU A 209 16.41 -16.26 -3.77
N HIS A 210 16.04 -16.68 -2.57
CA HIS A 210 15.73 -15.83 -1.43
C HIS A 210 16.87 -15.92 -0.42
N THR A 211 17.28 -14.77 0.10
CA THR A 211 18.21 -14.67 1.21
C THR A 211 17.42 -14.42 2.49
N TYR A 212 17.61 -15.30 3.46
CA TYR A 212 17.05 -15.21 4.80
C TYR A 212 18.10 -14.74 5.78
N ARG A 213 17.69 -13.87 6.71
CA ARG A 213 18.55 -13.29 7.74
C ARG A 213 17.83 -13.26 9.07
N LEU A 214 18.57 -13.44 10.15
CA LEU A 214 18.05 -13.46 11.51
C LEU A 214 18.35 -12.10 12.15
N HIS A 215 17.37 -11.54 12.84
CA HIS A 215 17.49 -10.27 13.53
C HIS A 215 17.07 -10.46 14.98
N LYS A 216 17.73 -9.73 15.87
CA LYS A 216 17.35 -9.59 17.27
C LYS A 216 16.87 -8.18 17.50
N CYS A 217 15.60 -8.04 17.86
CA CYS A 217 14.98 -6.76 18.15
C CYS A 217 14.55 -6.72 19.61
N PRO A 218 14.75 -5.62 20.36
CA PRO A 218 14.05 -5.45 21.62
C PRO A 218 12.54 -5.33 21.37
N VAL A 219 11.70 -5.56 22.39
CA VAL A 219 10.22 -5.40 22.29
C VAL A 219 9.74 -4.00 21.88
N THR A 220 10.63 -3.01 21.92
CA THR A 220 10.34 -1.64 21.42
C THR A 220 10.58 -1.50 19.93
N PHE A 221 11.19 -2.50 19.28
CA PHE A 221 11.55 -2.51 17.86
C PHE A 221 12.45 -1.36 17.42
N ILE A 222 13.17 -0.77 18.37
CA ILE A 222 14.19 0.25 18.13
C ILE A 222 15.54 -0.43 18.30
N ALA A 223 16.48 -0.18 17.39
CA ALA A 223 17.81 -0.78 17.37
C ALA A 223 17.79 -2.31 17.17
N CYS A 224 17.12 -2.78 16.13
CA CYS A 224 17.24 -4.18 15.71
C CYS A 224 18.66 -4.48 15.19
N ASP A 225 19.28 -5.54 15.69
CA ASP A 225 20.61 -5.97 15.30
C ASP A 225 20.51 -7.23 14.43
N GLN A 226 21.20 -7.25 13.29
CA GLN A 226 21.29 -8.44 12.44
C GLN A 226 22.26 -9.45 13.09
N LEU A 227 21.81 -10.69 13.28
CA LEU A 227 22.63 -11.78 13.80
C LEU A 227 23.42 -12.45 12.67
N PRO A 228 24.54 -13.14 12.97
CA PRO A 228 25.40 -13.74 11.96
C PRO A 228 24.81 -15.06 11.44
N PHE A 229 23.71 -14.92 10.70
CA PHE A 229 22.98 -15.97 10.02
C PHE A 229 22.57 -15.46 8.64
N GLN A 230 22.98 -16.18 7.61
CA GLN A 230 22.50 -16.00 6.26
C GLN A 230 22.21 -17.38 5.66
N TYR A 231 20.99 -17.56 5.16
CA TYR A 231 20.59 -18.76 4.45
C TYR A 231 20.05 -18.40 3.07
N THR A 232 20.47 -19.11 2.03
CA THR A 232 19.99 -18.85 0.66
C THR A 232 19.34 -20.10 0.09
N ASP A 233 18.06 -19.99 -0.27
CA ASP A 233 17.33 -21.09 -0.90
C ASP A 233 16.14 -20.54 -1.71
N MET A 234 15.48 -21.42 -2.44
CA MET A 234 14.15 -21.20 -2.97
C MET A 234 13.16 -21.03 -1.80
N ALA A 235 12.07 -20.29 -2.01
CA ALA A 235 11.03 -20.01 -1.01
C ALA A 235 10.73 -21.21 -0.09
N THR A 236 11.05 -21.06 1.21
CA THR A 236 10.92 -22.12 2.22
C THR A 236 10.41 -21.53 3.55
N GLY A 237 9.86 -22.39 4.39
CA GLY A 237 9.38 -22.02 5.73
C GLY A 237 10.48 -22.22 6.77
N PHE A 238 10.40 -21.47 7.86
CA PHE A 238 11.30 -21.62 9.00
C PHE A 238 10.49 -21.68 10.28
N ASP A 239 11.04 -22.37 11.27
CA ASP A 239 10.60 -22.30 12.65
C ASP A 239 11.79 -21.83 13.51
N ILE A 240 11.52 -20.96 14.47
CA ILE A 240 12.51 -20.51 15.45
C ILE A 240 12.10 -21.08 16.80
N VAL A 241 13.02 -21.73 17.50
CA VAL A 241 12.76 -22.33 18.81
C VAL A 241 13.87 -21.93 19.75
N PHE A 242 13.51 -21.47 20.95
CA PHE A 242 14.47 -21.23 22.02
C PHE A 242 14.57 -22.44 22.95
N ASP A 243 15.77 -23.02 23.07
CA ASP A 243 16.04 -24.11 24.01
C ASP A 243 16.54 -23.55 25.34
N GLU A 244 15.63 -23.46 26.31
CA GLU A 244 15.93 -22.93 27.65
C GLU A 244 17.03 -23.73 28.39
N ASN A 245 17.21 -25.02 28.09
CA ASN A 245 18.21 -25.83 28.79
C ASN A 245 19.62 -25.56 28.29
N ALA A 246 19.74 -25.30 26.99
CA ALA A 246 21.01 -25.00 26.32
C ALA A 246 21.29 -23.50 26.20
N ASP A 247 20.30 -22.65 26.53
CA ASP A 247 20.35 -21.19 26.37
C ASP A 247 20.72 -20.81 24.92
N GLU A 248 20.09 -21.48 23.95
CA GLU A 248 20.38 -21.33 22.54
C GLU A 248 19.09 -21.19 21.70
N LEU A 249 19.14 -20.30 20.72
CA LEU A 249 18.14 -20.20 19.68
C LEU A 249 18.46 -21.23 18.58
N LYS A 250 17.44 -21.93 18.09
CA LYS A 250 17.53 -22.91 17.01
C LYS A 250 16.63 -22.46 15.86
N VAL A 251 17.16 -22.52 14.66
CA VAL A 251 16.42 -22.25 13.43
C VAL A 251 16.28 -23.54 12.66
N TYR A 252 15.04 -23.95 12.42
CA TYR A 252 14.69 -25.12 11.65
C TYR A 252 14.12 -24.70 10.30
N LYS A 253 14.45 -25.45 9.26
CA LYS A 253 13.77 -25.38 7.97
C LYS A 253 12.56 -26.29 8.02
N SER A 254 11.38 -25.69 7.87
CA SER A 254 10.10 -26.38 7.92
C SER A 254 9.80 -27.07 6.58
N SER A 255 9.37 -28.33 6.63
CA SER A 255 9.02 -29.10 5.44
C SER A 255 7.64 -29.76 5.58
N TYR A 256 6.73 -29.48 4.64
CA TYR A 256 5.38 -30.03 4.69
C TYR A 256 5.32 -31.57 4.61
N GLN A 257 6.38 -32.22 4.12
CA GLN A 257 6.40 -33.68 3.88
C GLN A 257 7.61 -34.40 4.51
N ALA A 258 8.45 -33.71 5.27
CA ALA A 258 9.64 -34.28 5.89
C ALA A 258 9.80 -33.76 7.32
N GLU A 259 10.69 -34.38 8.07
CA GLU A 259 11.10 -33.84 9.37
C GLU A 259 11.83 -32.51 9.18
N ASP A 260 11.61 -31.59 10.13
CA ASP A 260 12.25 -30.30 10.11
C ASP A 260 13.77 -30.46 10.28
N THR A 261 14.53 -29.70 9.49
CA THR A 261 15.99 -29.80 9.47
C THR A 261 16.57 -28.65 10.27
N LEU A 262 17.40 -28.94 11.28
CA LEU A 262 18.15 -27.90 11.99
C LEU A 262 19.13 -27.23 11.03
N VAL A 263 18.99 -25.92 10.83
CA VAL A 263 19.81 -25.11 9.92
C VAL A 263 20.89 -24.38 10.69
N TYR A 264 20.52 -23.77 11.81
CA TYR A 264 21.39 -22.83 12.53
C TYR A 264 21.11 -22.81 14.02
N THR A 265 22.14 -22.56 14.82
CA THR A 265 22.01 -22.25 16.26
C THR A 265 22.72 -20.96 16.62
N PHE A 266 22.18 -20.25 17.62
CA PHE A 266 22.76 -19.02 18.17
C PHE A 266 22.67 -19.02 19.71
N GLY A 267 23.82 -19.01 20.37
CA GLY A 267 23.95 -19.04 21.83
C GLY A 267 25.39 -18.74 22.21
N ALA A 268 26.05 -19.66 22.91
CA ALA A 268 27.49 -19.53 23.23
C ALA A 268 28.38 -19.55 21.97
N GLU A 269 28.01 -20.35 20.96
CA GLU A 269 28.70 -20.43 19.67
C GLU A 269 27.65 -20.50 18.56
N ALA A 270 27.77 -19.64 17.54
CA ALA A 270 26.90 -19.69 16.38
C ALA A 270 27.36 -20.78 15.42
N LYS A 271 26.43 -21.61 14.92
CA LYS A 271 26.78 -22.75 14.06
C LYS A 271 25.76 -22.99 12.96
N CYS A 272 26.25 -23.18 11.73
CA CYS A 272 25.47 -23.68 10.60
C CYS A 272 25.59 -25.21 10.50
N TYR A 273 24.49 -25.88 10.17
CA TYR A 273 24.39 -27.35 10.09
C TYR A 273 24.10 -27.86 8.67
N VAL A 274 23.87 -26.95 7.72
CA VAL A 274 23.56 -27.23 6.31
C VAL A 274 24.40 -26.33 5.39
N ASP A 275 24.64 -26.78 4.17
CA ASP A 275 25.56 -26.12 3.23
C ASP A 275 25.04 -24.76 2.74
N GLU A 276 23.72 -24.54 2.70
CA GLU A 276 23.12 -23.28 2.28
C GLU A 276 23.12 -22.21 3.40
N CYS A 277 23.55 -22.57 4.61
CA CYS A 277 23.72 -21.67 5.74
C CYS A 277 25.15 -21.16 5.81
N SER A 278 25.31 -19.85 6.05
CA SER A 278 26.59 -19.21 6.26
C SER A 278 26.55 -18.24 7.44
N ILE A 279 27.70 -18.12 8.11
CA ILE A 279 27.95 -17.15 9.19
C ILE A 279 28.87 -16.08 8.59
N PRO A 280 28.36 -14.91 8.19
CA PRO A 280 29.18 -13.87 7.58
C PRO A 280 30.23 -13.35 8.59
N GLU A 281 31.44 -13.08 8.10
CA GLU A 281 32.49 -12.40 8.88
C GLU A 281 32.10 -10.91 9.05
N GLU A 282 32.20 -10.38 10.28
CA GLU A 282 31.93 -8.96 10.62
C GLU A 282 32.97 -7.99 10.05
#